data_AF-A0A4Q1RW27-F1
#
_entry.id   AF-A0A4Q1RW27-F1
#
_cell.length_a   1.000
_cell.length_b   1.000
_cell.length_c   1.000
_cell.angle_alpha   90.00
_cell.angle_beta   90.00
_cell.angle_gamma   90.00
#
_symmetry.space_group_name_H-M   'P 1'
#
loop_
_entity.id
_entity.type
_entity.pdbx_description
1 polymer ?
#
loop_
_entity_poly.entity_id
_entity_poly.type
_entity_poly.pdbx_seq_one_letter_code
_entity_poly.pdbx_strand_id
1 'polypeptide(L)'
;MTCYEGKQNRTIGKSLLQLIYTQEVSEKMRMIESAAKEISAASEEIHVSSQQFSKDLIHSWNSLKKLRDEMEKLRAHHAVLLEQMNSLVSRSQEINQILSVIGEISQKTSILALNANIEAARAGEHGKGFSVVANEIGTLASQTSKAVQQTRDILSFVQSEIASTTDVVKEETQQIEAESIEMLAIIGFLDSLQRKLDHITTMVSNSVQAANAQSDSVEEIARLLDHITDLAMENKELVNRVIMDMDEQHESIEKILLINEALESTSNELQHSIGKDYSIAAVSLDETVIKNIVGKISRLLQTCPLHHMDREHHQRLLDDFLQSNHEIEAVWSNRLDGTFVYSNPPARLVNAKARPWFIEASEGRTYVSDPYTSALTKRPCITVSAPIYDHDRVVGVIGVDLSIEANPRQI
;
A
#
# COMPACT_ATOMS: atom_id res chain seq x y z
N MET A 1 32.14 -32.69 -1.16
CA MET A 1 32.56 -31.29 -1.36
C MET A 1 31.68 -30.52 -2.34
N THR A 2 31.41 -31.00 -3.56
CA THR A 2 30.74 -30.22 -4.63
C THR A 2 29.31 -29.70 -4.35
N CYS A 3 28.54 -30.34 -3.47
CA CYS A 3 27.17 -29.89 -3.16
C CYS A 3 27.12 -28.75 -2.12
N TYR A 4 28.17 -28.60 -1.30
CA TYR A 4 28.26 -27.61 -0.22
C TYR A 4 28.74 -26.24 -0.76
N GLU A 5 29.80 -26.24 -1.59
CA GLU A 5 30.30 -25.04 -2.27
C GLU A 5 29.22 -24.38 -3.17
N GLY A 6 28.39 -25.19 -3.84
CA GLY A 6 27.31 -24.71 -4.70
C GLY A 6 26.18 -24.01 -3.96
N LYS A 7 25.93 -24.34 -2.68
CA LYS A 7 24.92 -23.66 -1.84
C LYS A 7 25.48 -22.39 -1.20
N GLN A 8 26.74 -22.37 -0.77
CA GLN A 8 27.43 -21.19 -0.22
C GLN A 8 27.57 -20.05 -1.24
N ASN A 9 28.02 -20.36 -2.45
CA ASN A 9 28.17 -19.38 -3.52
C ASN A 9 26.82 -18.72 -3.89
N ARG A 10 25.73 -19.44 -3.66
CA ARG A 10 24.36 -18.95 -3.87
C ARG A 10 23.93 -17.91 -2.84
N THR A 11 24.35 -18.02 -1.58
CA THR A 11 23.95 -17.09 -0.50
C THR A 11 24.77 -15.79 -0.53
N ILE A 12 26.07 -15.88 -0.80
CA ILE A 12 26.92 -14.70 -1.05
C ILE A 12 26.41 -13.97 -2.31
N GLY A 13 26.10 -14.70 -3.37
CA GLY A 13 25.51 -14.13 -4.59
C GLY A 13 24.18 -13.42 -4.35
N LYS A 14 23.32 -13.93 -3.45
CA LYS A 14 22.08 -13.24 -3.06
C LYS A 14 22.32 -11.92 -2.32
N SER A 15 23.29 -11.88 -1.40
CA SER A 15 23.63 -10.64 -0.68
C SER A 15 24.20 -9.58 -1.62
N LEU A 16 24.99 -10.00 -2.62
CA LEU A 16 25.50 -9.12 -3.67
C LEU A 16 24.39 -8.61 -4.59
N LEU A 17 23.43 -9.46 -4.93
CA LEU A 17 22.26 -9.08 -5.71
C LEU A 17 21.38 -8.08 -4.94
N GLN A 18 21.23 -8.25 -3.62
CA GLN A 18 20.52 -7.31 -2.76
C GLN A 18 21.17 -5.92 -2.77
N LEU A 19 22.50 -5.83 -2.73
CA LEU A 19 23.24 -4.56 -2.86
C LEU A 19 23.02 -3.88 -4.23
N ILE A 20 22.93 -4.66 -5.31
CA ILE A 20 22.63 -4.11 -6.63
C ILE A 20 21.22 -3.52 -6.67
N TYR A 21 20.23 -4.23 -6.11
CA TYR A 21 18.86 -3.73 -6.03
C TYR A 21 18.74 -2.48 -5.15
N THR A 22 19.46 -2.38 -4.03
CA THR A 22 19.43 -1.16 -3.20
C THR A 22 20.01 0.04 -3.94
N GLN A 23 21.08 -0.15 -4.74
CA GLN A 23 21.63 0.89 -5.60
C GLN A 23 20.63 1.35 -6.68
N GLU A 24 19.96 0.40 -7.34
CA GLU A 24 18.95 0.73 -8.36
C GLU A 24 17.78 1.52 -7.75
N VAL A 25 17.27 1.10 -6.58
CA VAL A 25 16.23 1.86 -5.87
C VAL A 25 16.72 3.24 -5.48
N SER A 26 17.96 3.38 -5.01
CA SER A 26 18.56 4.68 -4.67
C SER A 26 18.60 5.63 -5.88
N GLU A 27 18.95 5.11 -7.06
CA GLU A 27 18.92 5.90 -8.30
C GLU A 27 17.50 6.34 -8.66
N LYS A 28 16.49 5.46 -8.53
CA LYS A 28 15.09 5.84 -8.72
C LYS A 28 14.64 6.91 -7.71
N MET A 29 15.08 6.82 -6.47
CA MET A 29 14.76 7.82 -5.42
C MET A 29 15.33 9.20 -5.74
N ARG A 30 16.54 9.29 -6.31
CA ARG A 30 17.12 10.57 -6.78
C ARG A 30 16.30 11.19 -7.91
N MET A 31 15.77 10.38 -8.83
CA MET A 31 14.87 10.90 -9.87
C MET A 31 13.56 11.46 -9.27
N ILE A 32 13.01 10.77 -8.26
CA ILE A 32 11.82 11.25 -7.53
C ILE A 32 12.12 12.57 -6.80
N GLU A 33 13.28 12.69 -6.18
CA GLU A 33 13.74 13.94 -5.53
C GLU A 33 13.83 15.10 -6.54
N SER A 34 14.41 14.85 -7.72
CA SER A 34 14.50 15.85 -8.78
C SER A 34 13.12 16.29 -9.24
N ALA A 35 12.20 15.34 -9.46
CA ALA A 35 10.83 15.64 -9.86
C ALA A 35 10.09 16.47 -8.80
N ALA A 36 10.26 16.17 -7.51
CA ALA A 36 9.69 16.96 -6.43
C ALA A 36 10.23 18.41 -6.43
N LYS A 37 11.53 18.60 -6.64
CA LYS A 37 12.14 19.93 -6.76
C LYS A 37 11.61 20.71 -7.98
N GLU A 38 11.45 20.05 -9.12
CA GLU A 38 10.86 20.65 -10.32
C GLU A 38 9.41 21.08 -10.10
N ILE A 39 8.61 20.24 -9.44
CA ILE A 39 7.22 20.57 -9.06
C ILE A 39 7.19 21.81 -8.15
N SER A 40 8.06 21.88 -7.15
CA SER A 40 8.14 23.04 -6.25
C SER A 40 8.54 24.32 -7.00
N ALA A 41 9.53 24.25 -7.90
CA ALA A 41 9.94 25.41 -8.70
C ALA A 41 8.83 25.89 -9.64
N ALA A 42 8.17 24.97 -10.34
CA ALA A 42 7.04 25.31 -11.21
C ALA A 42 5.85 25.88 -10.41
N SER A 43 5.61 25.34 -9.21
CA SER A 43 4.55 25.84 -8.31
C SER A 43 4.82 27.29 -7.87
N GLU A 44 6.07 27.64 -7.58
CA GLU A 44 6.45 29.02 -7.23
C GLU A 44 6.25 29.98 -8.42
N GLU A 45 6.61 29.56 -9.62
CA GLU A 45 6.38 30.36 -10.84
C GLU A 45 4.88 30.59 -11.07
N ILE A 46 4.06 29.54 -10.94
CA ILE A 46 2.59 29.66 -11.04
C ILE A 46 2.05 30.57 -9.93
N HIS A 47 2.60 30.51 -8.72
CA HIS A 47 2.18 31.38 -7.61
C HIS A 47 2.41 32.86 -7.95
N VAL A 48 3.63 33.21 -8.36
CA VAL A 48 3.98 34.59 -8.76
C VAL A 48 3.12 35.06 -9.94
N SER A 49 2.93 34.22 -10.95
CA SER A 49 2.07 34.52 -12.10
C SER A 49 0.61 34.73 -11.69
N SER A 50 0.09 33.92 -10.78
CA SER A 50 -1.27 34.06 -10.24
C SER A 50 -1.47 35.36 -9.45
N GLN A 51 -0.47 35.76 -8.65
CA GLN A 51 -0.49 37.04 -7.95
C GLN A 51 -0.51 38.22 -8.92
N GLN A 52 0.29 38.16 -9.99
CA GLN A 52 0.31 39.20 -11.00
C GLN A 52 -1.03 39.26 -11.75
N PHE A 53 -1.56 38.12 -12.17
CA PHE A 53 -2.84 38.06 -12.85
C PHE A 53 -4.00 38.57 -11.97
N SER A 54 -3.96 38.31 -10.65
CA SER A 54 -4.93 38.88 -9.72
C SER A 54 -4.87 40.41 -9.65
N LYS A 55 -3.66 41.01 -9.66
CA LYS A 55 -3.52 42.47 -9.75
C LYS A 55 -4.11 43.01 -11.06
N ASP A 56 -3.83 42.34 -12.16
CA ASP A 56 -4.33 42.74 -13.49
C ASP A 56 -5.87 42.65 -13.55
N LEU A 57 -6.46 41.61 -12.96
CA LEU A 57 -7.92 41.49 -12.81
C LEU A 57 -8.51 42.64 -12.00
N ILE A 58 -7.93 42.98 -10.85
CA ILE A 58 -8.41 44.08 -10.01
C ILE A 58 -8.35 45.41 -10.78
N HIS A 59 -7.27 45.63 -11.53
CA HIS A 59 -7.13 46.81 -12.38
C HIS A 59 -8.20 46.86 -13.49
N SER A 60 -8.44 45.74 -14.18
CA SER A 60 -9.49 45.62 -15.19
C SER A 60 -10.89 45.83 -14.59
N TRP A 61 -11.15 45.29 -13.41
CA TRP A 61 -12.43 45.45 -12.72
C TRP A 61 -12.71 46.92 -12.38
N ASN A 62 -11.71 47.63 -11.84
CA ASN A 62 -11.82 49.06 -11.56
C ASN A 62 -12.03 49.89 -12.83
N SER A 63 -11.35 49.53 -13.92
CA SER A 63 -11.48 50.21 -15.22
C SER A 63 -12.89 50.04 -15.80
N LEU A 64 -13.44 48.82 -15.78
CA LEU A 64 -14.82 48.57 -16.24
C LEU A 64 -15.87 49.22 -15.35
N LYS A 65 -15.66 49.24 -14.04
CA LYS A 65 -16.55 49.96 -13.12
C LYS A 65 -16.58 51.45 -13.44
N LYS A 66 -15.43 52.06 -13.71
CA LYS A 66 -15.34 53.47 -14.11
C LYS A 66 -16.07 53.71 -15.44
N LEU A 67 -15.86 52.82 -16.42
CA LEU A 67 -16.52 52.92 -17.73
C LEU A 67 -18.05 52.80 -17.61
N ARG A 68 -18.54 51.90 -16.78
CA ARG A 68 -19.97 51.79 -16.44
C ARG A 68 -20.51 53.10 -15.84
N ASP A 69 -19.78 53.68 -14.89
CA ASP A 69 -20.19 54.94 -14.27
C ASP A 69 -20.18 56.11 -15.27
N GLU A 70 -19.29 56.09 -16.26
CA GLU A 70 -19.28 57.04 -17.39
C GLU A 70 -20.47 56.84 -18.33
N MET A 71 -20.86 55.59 -18.62
CA MET A 71 -22.06 55.27 -19.42
C MET A 71 -23.35 55.74 -18.74
N GLU A 72 -23.49 55.58 -17.43
CA GLU A 72 -24.64 56.11 -16.69
C GLU A 72 -24.73 57.63 -16.74
N LYS A 73 -23.58 58.33 -16.66
CA LYS A 73 -23.55 59.79 -16.85
C LYS A 73 -23.94 60.19 -18.26
N LEU A 74 -23.46 59.46 -19.28
CA LEU A 74 -23.80 59.71 -20.67
C LEU A 74 -25.31 59.53 -20.92
N ARG A 75 -25.90 58.46 -20.38
CA ARG A 75 -27.34 58.21 -20.39
C ARG A 75 -28.12 59.36 -19.75
N ALA A 76 -27.66 59.86 -18.61
CA ALA A 76 -28.28 61.01 -17.94
C ALA A 76 -28.16 62.30 -18.79
N HIS A 77 -27.03 62.54 -19.43
CA HIS A 77 -26.86 63.68 -20.35
C HIS A 77 -27.80 63.58 -21.57
N HIS A 78 -27.98 62.39 -22.14
CA HIS A 78 -28.90 62.19 -23.26
C HIS A 78 -30.35 62.44 -22.86
N ALA A 79 -30.76 62.04 -21.65
CA ALA A 79 -32.08 62.35 -21.12
C ALA A 79 -32.34 63.87 -21.04
N VAL A 80 -31.35 64.63 -20.55
CA VAL A 80 -31.43 66.11 -20.50
C VAL A 80 -31.46 66.69 -21.91
N LEU A 81 -30.67 66.17 -22.84
CA LEU A 81 -30.63 66.64 -24.23
C LEU A 81 -31.97 66.43 -24.93
N LEU A 82 -32.62 65.27 -24.74
CA LEU A 82 -33.95 65.00 -25.27
C LEU A 82 -35.00 65.97 -24.70
N GLU A 83 -34.92 66.31 -23.41
CA GLU A 83 -35.80 67.32 -22.80
C GLU A 83 -35.60 68.71 -23.41
N GLN A 84 -34.34 69.11 -23.66
CA GLN A 84 -34.00 70.37 -24.32
C GLN A 84 -34.51 70.41 -25.77
N MET A 85 -34.39 69.31 -26.52
CA MET A 85 -34.92 69.20 -27.88
C MET A 85 -36.45 69.34 -27.90
N ASN A 86 -37.16 68.68 -26.98
CA ASN A 86 -38.61 68.82 -26.85
C ASN A 86 -39.03 70.27 -26.52
N SER A 87 -38.28 70.95 -25.65
CA SER A 87 -38.49 72.38 -25.37
C SER A 87 -38.29 73.24 -26.62
N LEU A 88 -37.28 72.93 -27.44
CA LEU A 88 -37.02 73.65 -28.69
C LEU A 88 -38.12 73.42 -29.74
N VAL A 89 -38.67 72.21 -29.83
CA VAL A 89 -39.87 71.91 -30.64
C VAL A 89 -41.05 72.78 -30.20
N SER A 90 -41.34 72.83 -28.88
CA SER A 90 -42.44 73.64 -28.34
C SER A 90 -42.27 75.13 -28.66
N ARG A 91 -41.06 75.68 -28.46
CA ARG A 91 -40.76 77.08 -28.78
C ARG A 91 -40.90 77.37 -30.28
N SER A 92 -40.48 76.43 -31.12
CA SER A 92 -40.63 76.56 -32.56
C SER A 92 -42.11 76.56 -32.99
N GLN A 93 -42.96 75.77 -32.35
CA GLN A 93 -44.41 75.79 -32.56
C GLN A 93 -45.03 77.14 -32.15
N GLU A 94 -44.63 77.69 -31.00
CA GLU A 94 -45.07 79.02 -30.55
C GLU A 94 -44.71 80.12 -31.57
N ILE A 95 -43.47 80.11 -32.10
CA ILE A 95 -43.04 81.06 -33.14
C ILE A 95 -43.90 80.91 -34.41
N ASN A 96 -44.21 79.68 -34.81
CA ASN A 96 -45.07 79.41 -35.96
C ASN A 96 -46.48 80.02 -35.79
N GLN A 97 -46.99 80.00 -34.57
CA GLN A 97 -48.28 80.60 -34.20
C GLN A 97 -48.23 82.13 -34.28
N ILE A 98 -47.15 82.75 -33.79
CA ILE A 98 -46.90 84.19 -33.93
C ILE A 98 -46.80 84.59 -35.41
N LEU A 99 -46.06 83.83 -36.23
CA LEU A 99 -45.94 84.07 -37.67
C LEU A 99 -47.29 83.92 -38.39
N SER A 100 -48.18 83.04 -37.92
CA SER A 100 -49.55 82.95 -38.45
C SER A 100 -50.33 84.25 -38.22
N VAL A 101 -50.30 84.78 -36.98
CA VAL A 101 -50.95 86.04 -36.63
C VAL A 101 -50.36 87.23 -37.41
N ILE A 102 -49.04 87.34 -37.54
CA ILE A 102 -48.40 88.42 -38.30
C ILE A 102 -48.78 88.33 -39.79
N GLY A 103 -48.83 87.12 -40.35
CA GLY A 103 -49.29 86.88 -41.71
C GLY A 103 -50.73 87.36 -41.93
N GLU A 104 -51.64 87.04 -41.01
CA GLU A 104 -53.02 87.52 -41.05
C GLU A 104 -53.13 89.05 -40.94
N ILE A 105 -52.33 89.68 -40.06
CA ILE A 105 -52.28 91.14 -39.91
C ILE A 105 -51.77 91.78 -41.21
N SER A 106 -50.70 91.24 -41.78
CA SER A 106 -50.12 91.70 -43.04
C SER A 106 -51.13 91.60 -44.19
N GLN A 107 -51.86 90.49 -44.28
CA GLN A 107 -52.91 90.31 -45.30
C GLN A 107 -54.08 91.29 -45.12
N LYS A 108 -54.57 91.48 -43.88
CA LYS A 108 -55.60 92.49 -43.58
C LYS A 108 -55.12 93.91 -43.90
N THR A 109 -53.87 94.23 -43.59
CA THR A 109 -53.25 95.53 -43.89
C THR A 109 -53.15 95.76 -45.39
N SER A 110 -52.81 94.72 -46.17
CA SER A 110 -52.78 94.79 -47.62
C SER A 110 -54.17 95.07 -48.22
N ILE A 111 -55.22 94.42 -47.69
CA ILE A 111 -56.62 94.67 -48.10
C ILE A 111 -57.07 96.09 -47.71
N LEU A 112 -56.71 96.56 -46.51
CA LEU A 112 -57.01 97.93 -46.06
C LEU A 112 -56.33 98.97 -46.95
N ALA A 113 -55.06 98.77 -47.29
CA ALA A 113 -54.31 99.63 -48.20
C ALA A 113 -54.92 99.64 -49.60
N LEU A 114 -55.36 98.49 -50.11
CA LEU A 114 -56.05 98.39 -51.40
C LEU A 114 -57.37 99.18 -51.38
N ASN A 115 -58.19 99.00 -50.34
CA ASN A 115 -59.45 99.73 -50.19
C ASN A 115 -59.22 101.25 -50.08
N ALA A 116 -58.20 101.67 -49.32
CA ALA A 116 -57.83 103.09 -49.21
C ALA A 116 -57.37 103.67 -50.56
N ASN A 117 -56.64 102.90 -51.36
CA ASN A 117 -56.25 103.29 -52.71
C ASN A 117 -57.44 103.45 -53.66
N ILE A 118 -58.42 102.55 -53.58
CA ILE A 118 -59.66 102.65 -54.38
C ILE A 118 -60.41 103.93 -54.01
N GLU A 119 -60.56 104.23 -52.72
CA GLU A 119 -61.27 105.43 -52.26
C GLU A 119 -60.51 106.72 -52.60
N ALA A 120 -59.17 106.69 -52.52
CA ALA A 120 -58.31 107.79 -52.94
C ALA A 120 -58.44 108.06 -54.46
N ALA A 121 -58.52 107.02 -55.29
CA ALA A 121 -58.79 107.17 -56.72
C ALA A 121 -60.19 107.74 -56.98
N ARG A 122 -61.18 107.36 -56.15
CA ARG A 122 -62.57 107.84 -56.23
C ARG A 122 -62.70 109.33 -55.91
N ALA A 123 -61.87 109.85 -55.02
CA ALA A 123 -61.80 111.27 -54.66
C ALA A 123 -61.09 112.16 -55.72
N GLY A 124 -60.57 111.56 -56.80
CA GLY A 124 -59.94 112.30 -57.91
C GLY A 124 -58.69 113.08 -57.50
N GLU A 125 -58.59 114.35 -57.91
CA GLU A 125 -57.44 115.21 -57.61
C GLU A 125 -57.17 115.39 -56.11
N HIS A 126 -58.22 115.39 -55.28
CA HIS A 126 -58.10 115.55 -53.82
C HIS A 126 -57.55 114.30 -53.11
N GLY A 127 -57.59 113.13 -53.76
CA GLY A 127 -57.12 111.86 -53.20
C GLY A 127 -55.69 111.49 -53.53
N LYS A 128 -54.98 112.24 -54.40
CA LYS A 128 -53.62 111.90 -54.85
C LYS A 128 -52.63 111.65 -53.72
N GLY A 129 -52.63 112.51 -52.69
CA GLY A 129 -51.75 112.34 -51.52
C GLY A 129 -52.06 111.08 -50.71
N PHE A 130 -53.35 110.75 -50.53
CA PHE A 130 -53.79 109.54 -49.84
C PHE A 130 -53.45 108.27 -50.64
N SER A 131 -53.52 108.31 -51.97
CA SER A 131 -53.17 107.16 -52.82
C SER A 131 -51.68 106.80 -52.71
N VAL A 132 -50.79 107.79 -52.60
CA VAL A 132 -49.34 107.52 -52.41
C VAL A 132 -49.11 106.78 -51.08
N VAL A 133 -49.73 107.25 -49.99
CA VAL A 133 -49.63 106.61 -48.68
C VAL A 133 -50.22 105.20 -48.70
N ALA A 134 -51.38 105.01 -49.32
CA ALA A 134 -52.03 103.71 -49.43
C ALA A 134 -51.19 102.70 -50.25
N ASN A 135 -50.56 103.13 -51.34
CA ASN A 135 -49.61 102.29 -52.09
C ASN A 135 -48.39 101.89 -51.26
N GLU A 136 -47.83 102.82 -50.47
CA GLU A 136 -46.69 102.53 -49.61
C GLU A 136 -47.06 101.52 -48.52
N ILE A 137 -48.21 101.70 -47.84
CA ILE A 137 -48.72 100.73 -46.85
C ILE A 137 -48.95 99.36 -47.49
N GLY A 138 -49.51 99.31 -48.70
CA GLY A 138 -49.72 98.06 -49.44
C GLY A 138 -48.40 97.36 -49.78
N THR A 139 -47.38 98.13 -50.14
CA THR A 139 -46.02 97.62 -50.41
C THR A 139 -45.36 97.08 -49.14
N LEU A 140 -45.42 97.81 -48.03
CA LEU A 140 -44.94 97.34 -46.72
C LEU A 140 -45.67 96.07 -46.26
N ALA A 141 -46.98 96.01 -46.45
CA ALA A 141 -47.77 94.82 -46.14
C ALA A 141 -47.30 93.61 -46.97
N SER A 142 -47.12 93.78 -48.29
CA SER A 142 -46.61 92.72 -49.17
C SER A 142 -45.20 92.26 -48.77
N GLN A 143 -44.29 93.20 -48.47
CA GLN A 143 -42.95 92.88 -47.98
C GLN A 143 -43.00 92.13 -46.64
N THR A 144 -43.90 92.51 -45.74
CA THR A 144 -44.10 91.82 -44.46
C THR A 144 -44.58 90.37 -44.69
N SER A 145 -45.54 90.15 -45.58
CA SER A 145 -46.01 88.80 -45.93
C SER A 145 -44.88 87.94 -46.50
N LYS A 146 -44.04 88.50 -47.36
CA LYS A 146 -42.88 87.80 -47.92
C LYS A 146 -41.86 87.44 -46.83
N ALA A 147 -41.56 88.36 -45.93
CA ALA A 147 -40.64 88.13 -44.81
C ALA A 147 -41.18 87.05 -43.84
N VAL A 148 -42.49 87.07 -43.54
CA VAL A 148 -43.16 86.03 -42.74
C VAL A 148 -43.02 84.66 -43.41
N GLN A 149 -43.24 84.57 -44.73
CA GLN A 149 -43.10 83.31 -45.45
C GLN A 149 -41.66 82.79 -45.41
N GLN A 150 -40.67 83.64 -45.68
CA GLN A 150 -39.25 83.27 -45.58
C GLN A 150 -38.88 82.80 -44.16
N THR A 151 -39.45 83.44 -43.13
CA THR A 151 -39.21 83.03 -41.74
C THR A 151 -39.85 81.68 -41.43
N ARG A 152 -41.04 81.39 -41.98
CA ARG A 152 -41.67 80.06 -41.87
C ARG A 152 -40.83 78.97 -42.53
N ASP A 153 -40.26 79.24 -43.71
CA ASP A 153 -39.43 78.28 -44.42
C ASP A 153 -38.17 77.93 -43.60
N ILE A 154 -37.50 78.94 -43.03
CA ILE A 154 -36.35 78.75 -42.11
C ILE A 154 -36.78 77.97 -40.87
N LEU A 155 -37.93 78.30 -40.28
CA LEU A 155 -38.42 77.64 -39.08
C LEU A 155 -38.77 76.16 -39.33
N SER A 156 -39.33 75.84 -40.50
CA SER A 156 -39.58 74.47 -40.93
C SER A 156 -38.28 73.67 -41.08
N PHE A 157 -37.23 74.31 -41.62
CA PHE A 157 -35.91 73.68 -41.71
C PHE A 157 -35.34 73.40 -40.32
N VAL A 158 -35.40 74.37 -39.40
CA VAL A 158 -34.96 74.19 -38.00
C VAL A 158 -35.75 73.06 -37.30
N GLN A 159 -37.07 72.97 -37.50
CA GLN A 159 -37.88 71.88 -36.94
C GLN A 159 -37.43 70.50 -37.47
N SER A 160 -37.09 70.42 -38.75
CA SER A 160 -36.56 69.19 -39.35
C SER A 160 -35.19 68.80 -38.76
N GLU A 161 -34.30 69.77 -38.52
CA GLU A 161 -32.99 69.49 -37.90
C GLU A 161 -33.13 69.04 -36.45
N ILE A 162 -34.06 69.64 -35.69
CA ILE A 162 -34.37 69.21 -34.31
C ILE A 162 -34.91 67.78 -34.30
N ALA A 163 -35.82 67.44 -35.21
CA ALA A 163 -36.37 66.09 -35.32
C ALA A 163 -35.27 65.06 -35.64
N SER A 164 -34.44 65.35 -36.65
CA SER A 164 -33.30 64.50 -37.02
C SER A 164 -32.34 64.29 -35.84
N THR A 165 -31.98 65.37 -35.13
CA THR A 165 -31.09 65.29 -33.97
C THR A 165 -31.72 64.49 -32.82
N THR A 166 -33.03 64.63 -32.61
CA THR A 166 -33.77 63.87 -31.59
C THR A 166 -33.73 62.38 -31.89
N ASP A 167 -33.85 61.99 -33.16
CA ASP A 167 -33.82 60.58 -33.56
C ASP A 167 -32.42 59.97 -33.36
N VAL A 168 -31.35 60.70 -33.71
CA VAL A 168 -29.96 60.28 -33.45
C VAL A 168 -29.73 60.07 -31.95
N VAL A 169 -30.13 61.02 -31.10
CA VAL A 169 -29.92 60.90 -29.64
C VAL A 169 -30.71 59.73 -29.05
N LYS A 170 -31.91 59.42 -29.58
CA LYS A 170 -32.68 58.23 -29.17
C LYS A 170 -31.96 56.94 -29.55
N GLU A 171 -31.43 56.85 -30.76
CA GLU A 171 -30.66 55.69 -31.23
C GLU A 171 -29.41 55.48 -30.36
N GLU A 172 -28.63 56.54 -30.10
CA GLU A 172 -27.47 56.47 -29.22
C GLU A 172 -27.85 56.05 -27.79
N THR A 173 -29.01 56.52 -27.28
CA THR A 173 -29.50 56.11 -25.96
C THR A 173 -29.82 54.61 -25.90
N GLN A 174 -30.40 54.05 -26.97
CA GLN A 174 -30.64 52.61 -27.05
C GLN A 174 -29.34 51.81 -27.12
N GLN A 175 -28.35 52.32 -27.85
CA GLN A 175 -27.03 51.70 -27.93
C GLN A 175 -26.32 51.67 -26.58
N ILE A 176 -26.34 52.79 -25.83
CA ILE A 176 -25.76 52.87 -24.48
C ILE A 176 -26.41 51.83 -23.54
N GLU A 177 -27.72 51.65 -23.61
CA GLU A 177 -28.44 50.65 -22.79
C GLU A 177 -27.98 49.23 -23.11
N ALA A 178 -27.82 48.90 -24.39
CA ALA A 178 -27.32 47.59 -24.83
C ALA A 178 -25.86 47.36 -24.37
N GLU A 179 -24.99 48.35 -24.52
CA GLU A 179 -23.60 48.29 -24.07
C GLU A 179 -23.48 48.17 -22.54
N SER A 180 -24.40 48.78 -21.79
CA SER A 180 -24.48 48.64 -20.33
C SER A 180 -24.80 47.20 -19.90
N ILE A 181 -25.68 46.50 -20.61
CA ILE A 181 -25.99 45.09 -20.38
C ILE A 181 -24.76 44.21 -20.65
N GLU A 182 -24.05 44.45 -21.75
CA GLU A 182 -22.82 43.73 -22.09
C GLU A 182 -21.73 43.94 -21.03
N MET A 183 -21.59 45.18 -20.52
CA MET A 183 -20.68 45.51 -19.42
C MET A 183 -20.91 44.65 -18.17
N LEU A 184 -22.18 44.44 -17.79
CA LEU A 184 -22.53 43.62 -16.64
C LEU A 184 -22.13 42.15 -16.85
N ALA A 185 -22.26 41.64 -18.07
CA ALA A 185 -21.80 40.29 -18.39
C ALA A 185 -20.27 40.16 -18.27
N ILE A 186 -19.52 41.17 -18.71
CA ILE A 186 -18.05 41.19 -18.58
C ILE A 186 -17.64 41.24 -17.11
N ILE A 187 -18.28 42.07 -16.28
CA ILE A 187 -18.01 42.14 -14.84
C ILE A 187 -18.25 40.77 -14.19
N GLY A 188 -19.36 40.10 -14.51
CA GLY A 188 -19.64 38.75 -14.00
C GLY A 188 -18.61 37.70 -14.46
N PHE A 189 -18.08 37.85 -15.68
CA PHE A 189 -16.99 37.01 -16.19
C PHE A 189 -15.69 37.24 -15.41
N LEU A 190 -15.33 38.49 -15.10
CA LEU A 190 -14.16 38.80 -14.27
C LEU A 190 -14.28 38.21 -12.85
N ASP A 191 -15.47 38.29 -12.24
CA ASP A 191 -15.71 37.64 -10.93
C ASP A 191 -15.55 36.11 -11.00
N SER A 192 -15.97 35.49 -12.12
CA SER A 192 -15.70 34.08 -12.35
C SER A 192 -14.22 33.78 -12.55
N LEU A 193 -13.46 34.65 -13.21
CA LEU A 193 -12.02 34.48 -13.37
C LEU A 193 -11.32 34.55 -12.02
N GLN A 194 -11.65 35.54 -11.18
CA GLN A 194 -11.07 35.68 -9.84
C GLN A 194 -11.23 34.39 -9.02
N ARG A 195 -12.44 33.81 -8.98
CA ARG A 195 -12.68 32.53 -8.28
C ARG A 195 -11.84 31.37 -8.82
N LYS A 196 -11.59 31.34 -10.14
CA LYS A 196 -10.72 30.33 -10.76
C LYS A 196 -9.26 30.52 -10.34
N LEU A 197 -8.78 31.75 -10.17
CA LEU A 197 -7.44 32.01 -9.65
C LEU A 197 -7.29 31.63 -8.19
N ASP A 198 -8.29 31.89 -7.36
CA ASP A 198 -8.27 31.47 -5.96
C ASP A 198 -8.14 29.94 -5.87
N HIS A 199 -8.82 29.22 -6.76
CA HIS A 199 -8.70 27.77 -6.88
C HIS A 199 -7.30 27.33 -7.35
N ILE A 200 -6.74 27.97 -8.38
CA ILE A 200 -5.37 27.69 -8.85
C ILE A 200 -4.35 27.92 -7.71
N THR A 201 -4.49 29.02 -6.97
CA THR A 201 -3.61 29.34 -5.84
C THR A 201 -3.66 28.26 -4.76
N THR A 202 -4.87 27.74 -4.48
CA THR A 202 -5.06 26.62 -3.55
C THR A 202 -4.41 25.34 -4.09
N MET A 203 -4.59 25.03 -5.37
CA MET A 203 -3.97 23.86 -6.00
C MET A 203 -2.44 23.92 -5.96
N VAL A 204 -1.86 25.09 -6.23
CA VAL A 204 -0.41 25.33 -6.14
C VAL A 204 0.08 25.07 -4.72
N SER A 205 -0.62 25.58 -3.70
CA SER A 205 -0.27 25.30 -2.30
C SER A 205 -0.28 23.80 -1.98
N ASN A 206 -1.28 23.06 -2.47
CA ASN A 206 -1.35 21.61 -2.30
C ASN A 206 -0.21 20.89 -3.05
N SER A 207 0.17 21.35 -4.25
CA SER A 207 1.30 20.79 -5.00
C SER A 207 2.62 20.96 -4.28
N VAL A 208 2.88 22.13 -3.68
CA VAL A 208 4.08 22.38 -2.86
C VAL A 208 4.10 21.45 -1.64
N GLN A 209 2.95 21.30 -0.95
CA GLN A 209 2.85 20.38 0.19
C GLN A 209 3.13 18.93 -0.22
N ALA A 210 2.58 18.48 -1.35
CA ALA A 210 2.80 17.14 -1.87
C ALA A 210 4.27 16.91 -2.28
N ALA A 211 4.90 17.89 -2.92
CA ALA A 211 6.31 17.84 -3.29
C ALA A 211 7.22 17.75 -2.06
N ASN A 212 6.95 18.56 -1.02
CA ASN A 212 7.69 18.50 0.24
C ASN A 212 7.54 17.13 0.93
N ALA A 213 6.31 16.61 1.03
CA ALA A 213 6.07 15.28 1.60
C ALA A 213 6.77 14.16 0.80
N GLN A 214 6.87 14.31 -0.51
CA GLN A 214 7.62 13.39 -1.37
C GLN A 214 9.13 13.47 -1.11
N SER A 215 9.69 14.67 -0.93
CA SER A 215 11.09 14.84 -0.53
C SER A 215 11.39 14.20 0.84
N ASP A 216 10.52 14.40 1.83
CA ASP A 216 10.65 13.78 3.15
C ASP A 216 10.64 12.24 3.06
N SER A 217 9.72 11.70 2.24
CA SER A 217 9.62 10.24 2.00
C SER A 217 10.86 9.69 1.30
N VAL A 218 11.45 10.44 0.36
CA VAL A 218 12.70 10.06 -0.30
C VAL A 218 13.85 10.01 0.71
N GLU A 219 13.94 10.97 1.62
CA GLU A 219 14.96 10.97 2.66
C GLU A 219 14.80 9.77 3.61
N GLU A 220 13.57 9.45 4.01
CA GLU A 220 13.30 8.27 4.84
C GLU A 220 13.68 6.96 4.12
N ILE A 221 13.30 6.81 2.85
CA ILE A 221 13.67 5.64 2.05
C ILE A 221 15.19 5.55 1.88
N ALA A 222 15.88 6.67 1.68
CA ALA A 222 17.34 6.68 1.59
C ALA A 222 17.99 6.14 2.87
N ARG A 223 17.50 6.53 4.06
CA ARG A 223 17.98 5.98 5.34
C ARG A 223 17.69 4.48 5.48
N LEU A 224 16.51 4.03 5.04
CA LEU A 224 16.17 2.60 5.04
C LEU A 224 17.07 1.79 4.09
N LEU A 225 17.40 2.33 2.91
CA LEU A 225 18.32 1.69 1.97
C LEU A 225 19.75 1.58 2.52
N ASP A 226 20.21 2.61 3.25
CA ASP A 226 21.51 2.57 3.94
C ASP A 226 21.52 1.44 4.98
N HIS A 227 20.47 1.35 5.80
CA HIS A 227 20.32 0.27 6.77
C HIS A 227 20.25 -1.13 6.13
N ILE A 228 19.56 -1.29 4.99
CA ILE A 228 19.53 -2.56 4.26
C ILE A 228 20.92 -2.92 3.71
N THR A 229 21.69 -1.92 3.27
CA THR A 229 23.05 -2.09 2.77
C THR A 229 23.96 -2.61 3.90
N ASP A 230 23.86 -2.02 5.10
CA ASP A 230 24.57 -2.48 6.30
C ASP A 230 24.21 -3.92 6.66
N LEU A 231 22.91 -4.26 6.71
CA LEU A 231 22.45 -5.64 6.98
C LEU A 231 22.92 -6.64 5.92
N ALA A 232 22.99 -6.24 4.65
CA ALA A 232 23.50 -7.08 3.57
C ALA A 232 25.01 -7.33 3.72
N MET A 233 25.76 -6.33 4.17
CA MET A 233 27.19 -6.46 4.48
C MET A 233 27.40 -7.37 5.71
N GLU A 234 26.63 -7.18 6.79
CA GLU A 234 26.70 -8.04 7.98
C GLU A 234 26.35 -9.49 7.65
N ASN A 235 25.30 -9.73 6.86
CA ASN A 235 24.93 -11.06 6.41
C ASN A 235 26.03 -11.73 5.58
N LYS A 236 26.71 -10.97 4.70
CA LYS A 236 27.86 -11.48 3.94
C LYS A 236 28.98 -11.91 4.89
N GLU A 237 29.30 -11.12 5.91
CA GLU A 237 30.30 -11.47 6.91
C GLU A 237 29.90 -12.68 7.76
N LEU A 238 28.64 -12.74 8.20
CA LEU A 238 28.09 -13.87 8.94
C LEU A 238 28.18 -15.16 8.13
N VAL A 239 27.80 -15.12 6.85
CA VAL A 239 27.94 -16.26 5.95
C VAL A 239 29.40 -16.70 5.89
N ASN A 240 30.35 -15.79 5.69
CA ASN A 240 31.78 -16.11 5.68
C ASN A 240 32.25 -16.76 6.99
N ARG A 241 31.78 -16.29 8.16
CA ARG A 241 32.08 -16.95 9.45
C ARG A 241 31.53 -18.37 9.51
N VAL A 242 30.29 -18.59 9.07
CA VAL A 242 29.69 -19.93 9.01
C VAL A 242 30.47 -20.86 8.07
N ILE A 243 31.04 -20.34 6.97
CA ILE A 243 31.93 -21.13 6.11
C ILE A 243 33.13 -21.62 6.92
N MET A 244 33.81 -20.73 7.63
CA MET A 244 34.98 -21.08 8.45
C MET A 244 34.63 -22.10 9.54
N ASP A 245 33.53 -21.90 10.27
CA ASP A 245 33.07 -22.83 11.32
C ASP A 245 32.73 -24.22 10.74
N MET A 246 32.17 -24.28 9.52
CA MET A 246 31.88 -25.54 8.84
C MET A 246 33.14 -26.30 8.42
N ASP A 247 34.17 -25.58 7.96
CA ASP A 247 35.46 -26.20 7.63
C ASP A 247 36.12 -26.79 8.90
N GLU A 248 36.09 -26.05 10.03
CA GLU A 248 36.59 -26.55 11.32
C GLU A 248 35.80 -27.76 11.84
N GLN A 249 34.47 -27.76 11.69
CA GLN A 249 33.64 -28.90 12.03
C GLN A 249 33.94 -30.12 11.16
N HIS A 250 34.18 -29.92 9.86
CA HIS A 250 34.53 -31.00 8.96
C HIS A 250 35.82 -31.70 9.39
N GLU A 251 36.86 -30.92 9.69
CA GLU A 251 38.13 -31.44 10.21
C GLU A 251 37.94 -32.20 11.54
N SER A 252 37.08 -31.68 12.42
CA SER A 252 36.75 -32.34 13.69
C SER A 252 36.03 -33.68 13.49
N ILE A 253 35.14 -33.77 12.51
CA ILE A 253 34.43 -35.01 12.15
C ILE A 253 35.41 -36.05 11.58
N GLU A 254 36.33 -35.63 10.71
CA GLU A 254 37.37 -36.54 10.19
C GLU A 254 38.23 -37.12 11.33
N LYS A 255 38.62 -36.28 12.30
CA LYS A 255 39.33 -36.75 13.51
C LYS A 255 38.51 -37.77 14.31
N ILE A 256 37.20 -37.55 14.47
CA ILE A 256 36.32 -38.51 15.18
C ILE A 256 36.23 -39.84 14.44
N LEU A 257 36.14 -39.83 13.10
CA LEU A 257 36.12 -41.06 12.30
C LEU A 257 37.42 -41.85 12.48
N LEU A 258 38.58 -41.18 12.44
CA LEU A 258 39.88 -41.81 12.71
C LEU A 258 39.95 -42.39 14.14
N ILE A 259 39.42 -41.68 15.13
CA ILE A 259 39.34 -42.17 16.51
C ILE A 259 38.46 -43.42 16.58
N ASN A 260 37.31 -43.44 15.91
CA ASN A 260 36.41 -44.60 15.88
C ASN A 260 37.07 -45.83 15.25
N GLU A 261 37.78 -45.67 14.12
CA GLU A 261 38.53 -46.77 13.48
C GLU A 261 39.62 -47.32 14.41
N ALA A 262 40.36 -46.44 15.10
CA ALA A 262 41.35 -46.85 16.09
C ALA A 262 40.71 -47.58 17.28
N LEU A 263 39.53 -47.15 17.72
CA LEU A 263 38.77 -47.78 18.80
C LEU A 263 38.27 -49.18 18.40
N GLU A 264 37.80 -49.33 17.16
CA GLU A 264 37.37 -50.62 16.61
C GLU A 264 38.54 -51.59 16.49
N SER A 265 39.70 -51.12 16.00
CA SER A 265 40.93 -51.92 15.94
C SER A 265 41.36 -52.39 17.33
N THR A 266 41.45 -51.49 18.30
CA THR A 266 41.84 -51.83 19.68
C THR A 266 40.82 -52.75 20.36
N SER A 267 39.52 -52.58 20.09
CA SER A 267 38.47 -53.50 20.54
C SER A 267 38.63 -54.91 19.96
N ASN A 268 38.95 -55.03 18.66
CA ASN A 268 39.18 -56.31 18.00
C ASN A 268 40.44 -57.01 18.55
N GLU A 269 41.52 -56.27 18.80
CA GLU A 269 42.73 -56.80 19.46
C GLU A 269 42.41 -57.33 20.86
N LEU A 270 41.64 -56.58 21.65
CA LEU A 270 41.22 -57.00 22.98
C LEU A 270 40.39 -58.30 22.95
N GLN A 271 39.43 -58.40 22.02
CA GLN A 271 38.65 -59.62 21.83
C GLN A 271 39.53 -60.82 21.46
N HIS A 272 40.53 -60.61 20.59
CA HIS A 272 41.45 -61.66 20.19
C HIS A 272 42.34 -62.15 21.35
N SER A 273 42.82 -61.24 22.20
CA SER A 273 43.59 -61.59 23.40
C SER A 273 42.77 -62.36 24.42
N ILE A 274 41.52 -61.97 24.66
CA ILE A 274 40.63 -62.67 25.61
C ILE A 274 40.21 -64.04 25.09
N GLY A 275 40.04 -64.21 23.78
CA GLY A 275 39.65 -65.49 23.16
C GLY A 275 40.70 -66.61 23.26
N LYS A 276 41.98 -66.28 23.50
CA LYS A 276 43.06 -67.28 23.65
C LYS A 276 43.18 -67.87 25.06
N ASP A 277 42.68 -67.19 26.08
CA ASP A 277 42.94 -67.55 27.49
C ASP A 277 41.86 -68.43 28.15
N TYR A 278 40.85 -68.89 27.41
CA TYR A 278 39.78 -69.75 27.95
C TYR A 278 39.59 -71.03 27.12
N SER A 279 40.55 -71.96 27.20
CA SER A 279 40.27 -73.38 27.00
C SER A 279 39.66 -73.93 28.29
N ILE A 280 38.34 -73.90 28.41
CA ILE A 280 37.64 -74.49 29.56
C ILE A 280 37.84 -76.01 29.51
N ALA A 281 38.51 -76.53 30.53
CA ALA A 281 38.67 -77.97 30.77
C ALA A 281 37.29 -78.65 30.75
N ALA A 282 37.21 -79.78 30.04
CA ALA A 282 35.99 -80.57 29.91
C ALA A 282 35.49 -81.02 31.30
N VAL A 283 34.53 -80.27 31.84
CA VAL A 283 33.80 -80.65 33.04
C VAL A 283 32.71 -81.65 32.63
N SER A 284 32.79 -82.86 33.16
CA SER A 284 31.81 -83.93 32.97
C SER A 284 30.41 -83.46 33.37
N LEU A 285 29.52 -83.27 32.39
CA LEU A 285 28.11 -83.01 32.63
C LEU A 285 27.44 -84.25 33.21
N ASP A 286 26.88 -84.16 34.42
CA ASP A 286 25.94 -85.17 34.90
C ASP A 286 24.61 -84.97 34.16
N GLU A 287 24.41 -85.71 33.06
CA GLU A 287 23.18 -85.67 32.26
C GLU A 287 21.91 -85.87 33.09
N THR A 288 22.02 -86.54 34.24
CA THR A 288 20.91 -86.81 35.16
C THR A 288 20.39 -85.51 35.79
N VAL A 289 21.29 -84.59 36.17
CA VAL A 289 20.94 -83.30 36.78
C VAL A 289 20.26 -82.38 35.76
N ILE A 290 20.76 -82.35 34.53
CA ILE A 290 20.18 -81.55 33.44
C ILE A 290 18.77 -82.04 33.11
N LYS A 291 18.60 -83.37 32.93
CA LYS A 291 17.28 -83.96 32.67
C LYS A 291 16.30 -83.67 33.81
N ASN A 292 16.77 -83.72 35.05
CA ASN A 292 15.95 -83.38 36.22
C ASN A 292 15.49 -81.91 36.20
N ILE A 293 16.40 -80.96 35.93
CA ILE A 293 16.06 -79.53 35.88
C ILE A 293 15.17 -79.19 34.70
N VAL A 294 15.43 -79.73 33.51
CA VAL A 294 14.54 -79.58 32.35
C VAL A 294 13.13 -80.09 32.69
N GLY A 295 13.05 -81.23 33.39
CA GLY A 295 11.79 -81.77 33.91
C GLY A 295 11.11 -80.85 34.93
N LYS A 296 11.86 -80.25 35.86
CA LYS A 296 11.36 -79.30 36.86
C LYS A 296 10.86 -78.00 36.24
N ILE A 297 11.58 -77.44 35.26
CA ILE A 297 11.15 -76.25 34.50
C ILE A 297 9.87 -76.56 33.73
N SER A 298 9.83 -77.72 33.05
CA SER A 298 8.63 -78.15 32.32
C SER A 298 7.42 -78.29 33.25
N ARG A 299 7.62 -78.85 34.45
CA ARG A 299 6.57 -78.95 35.48
C ARG A 299 6.14 -77.58 36.01
N LEU A 300 7.08 -76.67 36.26
CA LEU A 300 6.78 -75.30 36.69
C LEU A 300 5.88 -74.60 35.67
N LEU A 301 6.24 -74.68 34.38
CA LEU A 301 5.48 -74.05 33.29
C LEU A 301 4.09 -74.69 33.10
N GLN A 302 3.92 -75.97 33.39
CA GLN A 302 2.60 -76.65 33.32
C GLN A 302 1.70 -76.36 34.51
N THR A 303 2.26 -76.19 35.71
CA THR A 303 1.48 -76.02 36.96
C THR A 303 1.17 -74.57 37.29
N CYS A 304 2.08 -73.66 36.95
CA CYS A 304 1.99 -72.23 37.22
C CYS A 304 2.42 -71.44 35.96
N PRO A 305 1.53 -71.24 34.98
CA PRO A 305 1.93 -70.76 33.65
C PRO A 305 2.30 -69.26 33.67
N LEU A 306 3.56 -68.96 33.34
CA LEU A 306 4.17 -67.62 33.30
C LEU A 306 3.79 -66.76 32.07
N HIS A 307 2.70 -67.10 31.37
CA HIS A 307 2.35 -66.51 30.08
C HIS A 307 1.95 -65.01 30.12
N HIS A 308 1.43 -64.52 31.25
CA HIS A 308 0.98 -63.13 31.39
C HIS A 308 2.11 -62.10 31.49
N MET A 309 3.37 -62.54 31.61
CA MET A 309 4.56 -61.67 31.69
C MET A 309 4.44 -60.56 32.75
N ASP A 310 3.82 -60.89 33.88
CA ASP A 310 3.67 -59.99 35.03
C ASP A 310 4.87 -60.12 35.98
N ARG A 311 5.48 -59.00 36.35
CA ARG A 311 6.73 -59.00 37.13
C ARG A 311 6.53 -59.56 38.54
N GLU A 312 5.46 -59.21 39.24
CA GLU A 312 5.23 -59.67 40.62
C GLU A 312 4.88 -61.17 40.67
N HIS A 313 4.16 -61.65 39.67
CA HIS A 313 3.86 -63.08 39.52
C HIS A 313 5.13 -63.89 39.20
N HIS A 314 5.96 -63.42 38.26
CA HIS A 314 7.22 -64.07 37.91
C HIS A 314 8.20 -64.05 39.08
N GLN A 315 8.30 -62.94 39.82
CA GLN A 315 9.16 -62.84 41.00
C GLN A 315 8.80 -63.92 42.03
N ARG A 316 7.53 -64.02 42.44
CA ARG A 316 7.11 -65.01 43.43
C ARG A 316 7.44 -66.45 43.01
N LEU A 317 7.06 -66.83 41.79
CA LEU A 317 7.25 -68.19 41.31
C LEU A 317 8.72 -68.54 41.08
N LEU A 318 9.50 -67.62 40.52
CA LEU A 318 10.91 -67.87 40.23
C LEU A 318 11.77 -67.83 41.50
N ASP A 319 11.44 -66.98 42.48
CA ASP A 319 12.10 -67.02 43.79
C ASP A 319 11.81 -68.33 44.54
N ASP A 320 10.56 -68.78 44.56
CA ASP A 320 10.18 -70.07 45.16
C ASP A 320 10.89 -71.23 44.45
N PHE A 321 10.99 -71.16 43.12
CA PHE A 321 11.70 -72.15 42.31
C PHE A 321 13.21 -72.13 42.60
N LEU A 322 13.83 -70.96 42.74
CA LEU A 322 15.24 -70.83 43.10
C LEU A 322 15.51 -71.38 44.51
N GLN A 323 14.66 -71.08 45.49
CA GLN A 323 14.81 -71.54 46.87
C GLN A 323 14.62 -73.06 47.03
N SER A 324 13.72 -73.65 46.23
CA SER A 324 13.41 -75.08 46.29
C SER A 324 14.43 -75.96 45.55
N ASN A 325 15.40 -75.38 44.84
CA ASN A 325 16.37 -76.10 44.01
C ASN A 325 17.79 -75.57 44.24
N HIS A 326 18.54 -76.20 45.14
CA HIS A 326 19.87 -75.76 45.55
C HIS A 326 20.93 -75.81 44.42
N GLU A 327 20.69 -76.58 43.36
CA GLU A 327 21.56 -76.63 42.18
C GLU A 327 21.46 -75.40 41.25
N ILE A 328 20.44 -74.55 41.44
CA ILE A 328 20.22 -73.35 40.61
C ILE A 328 20.92 -72.14 41.25
N GLU A 329 21.76 -71.48 40.47
CA GLU A 329 22.48 -70.26 40.86
C GLU A 329 21.69 -69.00 40.52
N ALA A 330 21.04 -68.98 39.36
CA ALA A 330 20.29 -67.85 38.86
C ALA A 330 19.05 -68.32 38.11
N VAL A 331 17.98 -67.53 38.16
CA VAL A 331 16.76 -67.75 37.39
C VAL A 331 16.23 -66.42 36.86
N TRP A 332 15.75 -66.43 35.62
CA TRP A 332 15.19 -65.24 34.99
C TRP A 332 14.12 -65.58 33.97
N SER A 333 13.38 -64.56 33.56
CA SER A 333 12.44 -64.64 32.46
C SER A 333 12.48 -63.37 31.60
N ASN A 334 12.21 -63.53 30.30
CA ASN A 334 12.26 -62.46 29.31
C ASN A 334 11.00 -62.41 28.46
N ARG A 335 10.67 -61.20 28.00
CA ARG A 335 9.74 -60.97 26.87
C ARG A 335 10.47 -61.27 25.54
N LEU A 336 9.72 -61.45 24.46
CA LEU A 336 10.28 -61.73 23.12
C LEU A 336 11.13 -60.59 22.52
N ASP A 337 11.02 -59.36 23.04
CA ASP A 337 11.92 -58.25 22.65
C ASP A 337 13.29 -58.31 23.35
N GLY A 338 13.52 -59.31 24.21
CA GLY A 338 14.73 -59.52 24.98
C GLY A 338 14.76 -58.77 26.33
N THR A 339 13.72 -58.02 26.67
CA THR A 339 13.62 -57.32 27.95
C THR A 339 13.37 -58.30 29.09
N PHE A 340 14.09 -58.16 30.21
CA PHE A 340 13.89 -58.99 31.40
C PHE A 340 12.57 -58.64 32.10
N VAL A 341 11.74 -59.66 32.36
CA VAL A 341 10.55 -59.55 33.21
C VAL A 341 10.96 -59.64 34.68
N TYR A 342 11.79 -60.64 35.01
CA TYR A 342 12.38 -60.85 36.32
C TYR A 342 13.73 -61.55 36.20
N SER A 343 14.64 -61.30 37.13
CA SER A 343 15.94 -61.98 37.23
C SER A 343 16.40 -61.97 38.69
N ASN A 344 16.76 -63.13 39.20
CA ASN A 344 17.40 -63.30 40.51
C ASN A 344 18.69 -64.13 40.34
N PRO A 345 19.88 -63.56 40.58
CA PRO A 345 20.14 -62.15 40.95
C PRO A 345 19.84 -61.16 39.80
N PRO A 346 19.84 -59.83 40.04
CA PRO A 346 19.56 -58.83 39.01
C PRO A 346 20.49 -58.96 37.81
N ALA A 347 19.91 -59.01 36.60
CA ALA A 347 20.64 -59.16 35.36
C ALA A 347 21.59 -57.97 35.14
N ARG A 348 22.84 -58.24 34.75
CA ARG A 348 23.82 -57.23 34.30
C ARG A 348 23.72 -56.93 32.80
N LEU A 349 22.73 -57.52 32.13
CA LEU A 349 22.47 -57.36 30.70
C LEU A 349 21.31 -56.39 30.50
N VAL A 350 21.49 -55.41 29.62
CA VAL A 350 20.42 -54.46 29.25
C VAL A 350 19.32 -55.16 28.45
N ASN A 351 19.67 -56.13 27.60
CA ASN A 351 18.74 -56.89 26.79
C ASN A 351 19.32 -58.27 26.41
N ALA A 352 18.47 -59.31 26.40
CA ALA A 352 18.85 -60.71 26.16
C ALA A 352 18.82 -61.14 24.69
N LYS A 353 18.32 -60.31 23.77
CA LYS A 353 17.96 -60.71 22.39
C LYS A 353 19.10 -61.30 21.55
N ALA A 354 20.35 -60.94 21.87
CA ALA A 354 21.53 -61.45 21.18
C ALA A 354 22.13 -62.73 21.80
N ARG A 355 21.52 -63.29 22.86
CA ARG A 355 22.07 -64.46 23.58
C ARG A 355 21.61 -65.78 22.96
N PRO A 356 22.50 -66.77 22.75
CA PRO A 356 22.12 -68.06 22.16
C PRO A 356 20.98 -68.77 22.90
N TRP A 357 21.02 -68.78 24.24
CA TRP A 357 19.96 -69.36 25.06
C TRP A 357 18.61 -68.63 24.89
N PHE A 358 18.62 -67.34 24.58
CA PHE A 358 17.39 -66.59 24.34
C PHE A 358 16.84 -66.90 22.95
N ILE A 359 17.70 -66.89 21.94
CA ILE A 359 17.33 -67.13 20.54
C ILE A 359 16.68 -68.52 20.41
N GLU A 360 17.35 -69.56 20.88
CA GLU A 360 16.86 -70.94 20.77
C GLU A 360 15.53 -71.18 21.52
N ALA A 361 15.42 -70.68 22.74
CA ALA A 361 14.18 -70.78 23.53
C ALA A 361 13.04 -69.93 22.96
N SER A 362 13.34 -68.76 22.38
CA SER A 362 12.32 -67.92 21.72
C SER A 362 11.73 -68.57 20.47
N GLU A 363 12.48 -69.48 19.83
CA GLU A 363 12.03 -70.30 18.70
C GLU A 363 11.30 -71.60 19.14
N GLY A 364 11.05 -71.76 20.43
CA GLY A 364 10.29 -72.91 20.97
C GLY A 364 11.14 -74.14 21.29
N ARG A 365 12.48 -74.04 21.30
CA ARG A 365 13.38 -75.16 21.63
C ARG A 365 13.96 -75.00 23.02
N THR A 366 13.95 -76.06 23.82
CA THR A 366 14.73 -76.04 25.07
C THR A 366 16.22 -76.06 24.72
N TYR A 367 16.99 -75.11 25.25
CA TYR A 367 18.41 -74.98 25.00
C TYR A 367 19.21 -75.22 26.28
N VAL A 368 20.30 -75.97 26.14
CA VAL A 368 21.30 -76.21 27.18
C VAL A 368 22.63 -75.73 26.62
N SER A 369 23.32 -74.83 27.31
CA SER A 369 24.62 -74.33 26.88
C SER A 369 25.74 -75.34 27.15
N ASP A 370 26.87 -75.16 26.47
CA ASP A 370 28.14 -75.72 26.96
C ASP A 370 28.52 -75.07 28.31
N PRO A 371 29.30 -75.75 29.17
CA PRO A 371 29.79 -75.17 30.42
C PRO A 371 30.57 -73.86 30.19
N TYR A 372 30.23 -72.82 30.93
CA TYR A 372 30.90 -71.53 30.88
C TYR A 372 31.05 -70.90 32.27
N THR A 373 31.95 -69.94 32.42
CA THR A 373 32.12 -69.23 33.69
C THR A 373 31.03 -68.17 33.87
N SER A 374 30.22 -68.32 34.91
CA SER A 374 29.18 -67.35 35.27
C SER A 374 29.77 -65.95 35.42
N ALA A 375 29.21 -64.97 34.71
CA ALA A 375 29.59 -63.57 34.85
C ALA A 375 29.22 -63.02 36.25
N LEU A 376 28.29 -63.69 36.94
CA LEU A 376 27.74 -63.31 38.25
C LEU A 376 28.58 -63.87 39.40
N THR A 377 28.77 -65.20 39.46
CA THR A 377 29.48 -65.86 40.58
C THR A 377 30.94 -66.18 40.29
N LYS A 378 31.38 -66.05 39.04
CA LYS A 378 32.72 -66.48 38.58
C LYS A 378 32.98 -67.99 38.75
N ARG A 379 31.92 -68.79 38.89
CA ARG A 379 31.99 -70.26 38.97
C ARG A 379 31.55 -70.90 37.65
N PRO A 380 32.00 -72.13 37.33
CA PRO A 380 31.49 -72.88 36.19
C PRO A 380 29.98 -73.15 36.33
N CYS A 381 29.23 -72.84 35.28
CA CYS A 381 27.79 -73.03 35.22
C CYS A 381 27.35 -73.45 33.81
N ILE A 382 26.10 -73.92 33.71
CA ILE A 382 25.42 -74.18 32.44
C ILE A 382 24.09 -73.43 32.46
N THR A 383 23.72 -72.81 31.34
CA THR A 383 22.39 -72.24 31.18
C THR A 383 21.44 -73.27 30.60
N VAL A 384 20.30 -73.48 31.25
CA VAL A 384 19.14 -74.18 30.68
C VAL A 384 18.05 -73.15 30.45
N SER A 385 17.49 -73.13 29.24
CA SER A 385 16.43 -72.19 28.88
C SER A 385 15.30 -72.89 28.14
N ALA A 386 14.08 -72.46 28.38
CA ALA A 386 12.88 -73.05 27.80
C ALA A 386 11.87 -71.97 27.37
N PRO A 387 11.08 -72.24 26.33
CA PRO A 387 9.97 -71.37 25.94
C PRO A 387 8.88 -71.31 27.01
N ILE A 388 8.35 -70.12 27.25
CA ILE A 388 7.09 -69.91 27.97
C ILE A 388 5.99 -69.86 26.91
N TYR A 389 5.04 -70.80 26.99
CA TYR A 389 3.92 -70.86 26.05
C TYR A 389 2.66 -70.20 26.62
N ASP A 390 1.94 -69.51 25.74
CA ASP A 390 0.52 -69.23 25.88
C ASP A 390 -0.21 -70.01 24.77
N HIS A 391 -0.95 -71.05 25.15
CA HIS A 391 -1.49 -72.04 24.22
C HIS A 391 -0.37 -72.66 23.35
N ASP A 392 -0.37 -72.41 22.03
CA ASP A 392 0.64 -72.91 21.08
C ASP A 392 1.68 -71.86 20.66
N ARG A 393 1.69 -70.66 21.28
CA ARG A 393 2.62 -69.57 20.93
C ARG A 393 3.62 -69.34 22.04
N VAL A 394 4.91 -69.24 21.68
CA VAL A 394 5.95 -68.76 22.59
C VAL A 394 5.69 -67.28 22.87
N VAL A 395 5.57 -66.91 24.14
CA VAL A 395 5.33 -65.52 24.60
C VAL A 395 6.52 -64.96 25.38
N GLY A 396 7.45 -65.82 25.78
CA GLY A 396 8.68 -65.42 26.46
C GLY A 396 9.61 -66.60 26.67
N VAL A 397 10.71 -66.35 27.38
CA VAL A 397 11.74 -67.34 27.68
C VAL A 397 11.94 -67.37 29.19
N ILE A 398 12.07 -68.57 29.76
CA ILE A 398 12.61 -68.79 31.10
C ILE A 398 14.02 -69.35 30.97
N GLY A 399 14.95 -68.86 31.80
CA GLY A 399 16.32 -69.35 31.86
C GLY A 399 16.75 -69.58 33.30
N VAL A 400 17.60 -70.58 33.50
CA VAL A 400 18.29 -70.85 34.75
C VAL A 400 19.76 -71.11 34.50
N ASP A 401 20.61 -70.64 35.41
CA ASP A 401 22.00 -71.08 35.49
C ASP A 401 22.13 -72.14 36.57
N LEU A 402 22.70 -73.28 36.22
CA LEU A 402 23.01 -74.38 37.12
C LEU A 402 24.46 -74.29 37.53
N SER A 403 24.72 -74.32 38.83
CA SER A 403 26.09 -74.38 39.34
C SER A 403 26.64 -75.78 39.10
N ILE A 404 27.82 -75.89 38.49
CA ILE A 404 28.50 -77.17 38.37
C ILE A 404 29.46 -77.30 39.56
N GLU A 405 29.15 -78.22 40.48
CA GLU A 405 30.11 -78.58 41.53
C GLU A 405 31.27 -79.36 40.90
N ALA A 406 32.48 -78.82 41.03
CA ALA A 406 33.69 -79.55 40.71
C ALA A 406 33.83 -80.71 41.68
N ASN A 407 33.62 -81.95 41.21
CA ASN A 407 33.84 -83.14 42.02
C ASN A 407 35.32 -83.16 42.46
N PRO A 408 35.67 -83.06 43.76
CA PRO A 408 37.07 -82.92 44.19
C PRO A 408 37.88 -84.23 44.14
N ARG A 409 37.46 -85.21 43.33
CA ARG A 409 38.11 -86.52 43.21
C ARG A 409 38.36 -86.88 41.75
N GLN A 410 39.45 -86.36 41.22
CA GLN A 410 40.53 -87.15 40.60
C GLN A 410 41.64 -86.17 40.21
N ILE A 411 42.78 -86.31 40.89
CA ILE A 411 44.08 -85.76 40.49
C ILE A 411 44.57 -86.52 39.26
#